data_AF-A0A553I334-F1
#
_entry.id   AF-A0A553I334-F1
#
_cell.length_a   1.000
_cell.length_b   1.000
_cell.length_c   1.000
_cell.angle_alpha   90.00
_cell.angle_beta   90.00
_cell.angle_gamma   90.00
#
_symmetry.space_group_name_H-M   'P 1'
#
loop_
_entity.id
_entity.type
_entity.pdbx_description
1 polymer ?
#
loop_
_entity_poly.entity_id
_entity_poly.type
_entity_poly.pdbx_seq_one_letter_code
_entity_poly.pdbx_strand_id
1 'polypeptide(L)'
;MSERKTRRQAAMAAAAAATNETPTESDVHGGTDMNGSSDIHTSTAPKTTTGPAENIFLFWPNLIGYFRIVLAIASLYYMPLHPRTCSILYSISCLLDALDGYAARYFNQSTRFGAVLDMVTDRCTTSCLLVFLSSAFPRWAIVFQGLISLDFASHYIHMYATLAMGGSAESHKNVDKSRSWLLNLYYTNKTVLFITCALNELFFIALYLLSFSSPLLSPQLLQTVGESKAAAIQGGAQVNSSIIRQLFTNPYSAAALEMARANKMDSTWPWILAGISAPVMIIKNILNIVQLVKASKWLAEGDVQARRAAALTKAKKGRKGN
;
A
#
# COMPACT_ATOMS: atom_id res chain seq x y z
N MET A 1 18.07 41.97 1.93
CA MET A 1 18.91 40.76 1.82
C MET A 1 19.96 40.64 2.95
N SER A 2 19.67 41.09 4.19
CA SER A 2 20.68 41.17 5.28
C SER A 2 20.38 40.32 6.53
N GLU A 3 19.13 39.93 6.78
CA GLU A 3 18.77 39.20 8.02
C GLU A 3 19.12 37.70 8.03
N ARG A 4 19.40 37.11 6.86
CA ARG A 4 19.76 35.68 6.75
C ARG A 4 21.21 35.39 7.16
N LYS A 5 22.10 36.38 7.13
CA LYS A 5 23.51 36.20 7.50
C LYS A 5 23.72 36.21 9.02
N THR A 6 22.96 37.00 9.77
CA THR A 6 23.07 37.11 11.22
C THR A 6 22.65 35.84 11.97
N ARG A 7 21.61 35.12 11.50
CA ARG A 7 21.19 33.84 12.14
C ARG A 7 22.24 32.73 12.00
N ARG A 8 23.00 32.71 10.90
CA ARG A 8 24.04 31.70 10.66
C ARG A 8 25.28 31.96 11.51
N GLN A 9 25.64 33.23 11.74
CA GLN A 9 26.75 33.60 12.63
C GLN A 9 26.42 33.38 14.12
N ALA A 10 25.18 33.64 14.55
CA ALA A 10 24.74 33.35 15.92
C ALA A 10 24.76 31.84 16.24
N ALA A 11 24.39 30.99 15.28
CA ALA A 11 24.44 29.54 15.43
C ALA A 11 25.88 28.99 15.48
N MET A 12 26.83 29.62 14.77
CA MET A 12 28.24 29.20 14.80
C MET A 12 28.97 29.64 16.08
N ALA A 13 28.60 30.79 16.66
CA ALA A 13 29.14 31.25 17.95
C ALA A 13 28.67 30.37 19.12
N ALA A 14 27.42 29.91 19.11
CA ALA A 14 26.88 29.00 20.12
C ALA A 14 27.53 27.60 20.08
N ALA A 15 27.96 27.14 18.90
CA ALA A 15 28.62 25.85 18.74
C ALA A 15 30.08 25.84 19.24
N ALA A 16 30.77 26.99 19.20
CA ALA A 16 32.16 27.09 19.66
C ALA A 16 32.29 27.18 21.20
N ALA A 17 31.24 27.61 21.90
CA ALA A 17 31.23 27.71 23.36
C ALA A 17 30.99 26.36 24.08
N ALA A 18 30.55 25.32 23.35
CA ALA A 18 30.16 24.04 23.94
C ALA A 18 31.30 22.99 24.00
N THR A 19 32.52 23.33 23.58
CA THR A 19 33.63 22.35 23.43
C THR A 19 34.77 22.47 24.45
N ASN A 20 34.68 23.31 25.48
CA ASN A 20 35.77 23.51 26.43
C ASN A 20 35.33 23.40 27.90
N GLU A 21 35.02 22.20 28.39
CA GLU A 21 35.14 21.88 29.83
C GLU A 21 35.45 20.38 30.03
N THR A 22 36.71 20.07 30.35
CA THR A 22 37.13 18.91 31.18
C THR A 22 36.97 19.34 32.65
N PRO A 23 36.60 18.44 33.60
CA PRO A 23 37.66 17.79 34.40
C PRO A 23 37.33 16.47 35.16
N THR A 24 38.43 15.82 35.56
CA THR A 24 38.75 15.14 36.85
C THR A 24 38.28 13.73 37.22
N GLU A 25 39.32 12.95 37.53
CA GLU A 25 39.48 11.63 38.11
C GLU A 25 39.44 11.69 39.66
N SER A 26 38.91 10.67 40.34
CA SER A 26 39.35 10.27 41.70
C SER A 26 38.89 8.85 42.06
N ASP A 27 39.84 8.08 42.58
CA ASP A 27 39.75 6.72 43.13
C ASP A 27 38.97 6.62 44.46
N VAL A 28 38.50 5.41 44.80
CA VAL A 28 38.82 4.63 46.03
C VAL A 28 37.85 3.44 46.25
N HIS A 29 38.41 2.22 46.08
CA HIS A 29 38.35 0.99 46.91
C HIS A 29 37.04 0.43 47.56
N GLY A 30 36.79 -0.87 47.29
CA GLY A 30 36.41 -1.85 48.34
C GLY A 30 35.22 -2.79 48.06
N GLY A 31 35.48 -4.12 48.05
CA GLY A 31 34.53 -5.12 48.60
C GLY A 31 33.80 -6.06 47.64
N THR A 32 34.16 -7.34 47.71
CA THR A 32 33.52 -8.58 47.21
C THR A 32 32.06 -8.78 47.65
N ASP A 33 31.20 -9.36 46.79
CA ASP A 33 30.50 -10.63 47.00
C ASP A 33 29.45 -10.95 45.92
N MET A 34 29.10 -12.23 45.81
CA MET A 34 28.46 -12.90 44.67
C MET A 34 26.92 -12.86 44.61
N ASN A 35 26.42 -13.12 43.40
CA ASN A 35 25.24 -13.93 43.03
C ASN A 35 23.82 -13.44 43.38
N GLY A 36 22.96 -13.28 42.37
CA GLY A 36 21.51 -13.14 42.59
C GLY A 36 20.76 -12.64 41.35
N SER A 37 19.80 -13.42 40.90
CA SER A 37 18.99 -13.26 39.70
C SER A 37 18.06 -12.03 39.69
N SER A 38 17.67 -11.70 38.45
CA SER A 38 16.42 -11.07 38.00
C SER A 38 16.15 -9.63 38.41
N ASP A 39 16.42 -8.71 37.48
CA ASP A 39 15.72 -7.42 37.44
C ASP A 39 15.22 -7.09 36.03
N ILE A 40 13.94 -6.75 36.00
CA ILE A 40 13.15 -6.27 34.88
C ILE A 40 13.77 -4.94 34.43
N HIS A 41 14.54 -4.97 33.35
CA HIS A 41 15.02 -3.74 32.71
C HIS A 41 13.85 -3.02 32.04
N THR A 42 13.26 -2.12 32.81
CA THR A 42 12.47 -1.00 32.31
C THR A 42 13.45 -0.08 31.59
N SER A 43 13.63 -0.26 30.27
CA SER A 43 14.46 0.63 29.46
C SER A 43 13.77 1.99 29.34
N THR A 44 14.04 2.87 30.31
CA THR A 44 13.85 4.32 30.17
C THR A 44 14.62 4.80 28.95
N ALA A 45 13.87 5.13 27.89
CA ALA A 45 14.43 5.74 26.68
C ALA A 45 15.13 7.07 27.03
N PRO A 46 16.29 7.37 26.42
CA PRO A 46 16.97 8.63 26.65
C PRO A 46 16.12 9.78 26.12
N LYS A 47 15.77 10.72 27.00
CA LYS A 47 15.16 12.00 26.63
C LYS A 47 16.21 12.87 25.93
N THR A 48 16.11 12.97 24.61
CA THR A 48 16.73 13.99 23.76
C THR A 48 15.59 14.50 22.86
N THR A 49 15.28 15.79 22.68
CA THR A 49 16.02 17.05 22.76
C THR A 49 14.99 18.20 22.87
N THR A 50 15.35 19.30 23.55
CA THR A 50 14.57 20.54 23.64
C THR A 50 14.59 21.33 22.32
N GLY A 51 13.78 20.89 21.35
CA GLY A 51 13.28 21.71 20.23
C GLY A 51 11.74 21.77 20.30
N PRO A 52 11.05 22.68 19.58
CA PRO A 52 9.59 22.60 19.48
C PRO A 52 9.20 21.21 18.98
N ALA A 53 8.30 20.52 19.69
CA ALA A 53 7.90 19.16 19.35
C ALA A 53 7.35 19.13 17.92
N GLU A 54 8.10 18.53 16.99
CA GLU A 54 7.67 18.39 15.61
C GLU A 54 6.61 17.30 15.51
N ASN A 55 5.36 17.71 15.29
CA ASN A 55 4.25 16.78 15.09
C ASN A 55 4.24 16.26 13.66
N ILE A 56 4.96 15.16 13.41
CA ILE A 56 5.03 14.50 12.09
C ILE A 56 3.62 14.20 11.53
N PHE A 57 2.66 13.86 12.39
CA PHE A 57 1.27 13.60 11.99
C PHE A 57 0.59 14.79 11.29
N LEU A 58 1.00 16.03 11.61
CA LEU A 58 0.41 17.25 11.06
C LEU A 58 1.19 17.83 9.88
N PHE A 59 2.16 17.09 9.34
CA PHE A 59 2.86 17.50 8.13
C PHE A 59 1.88 17.59 6.95
N TRP A 60 2.06 18.60 6.09
CA TRP A 60 1.22 18.81 4.91
C TRP A 60 1.02 17.55 4.05
N PRO A 61 2.05 16.75 3.71
CA PRO A 61 1.84 15.49 2.99
C PRO A 61 0.94 14.50 3.74
N ASN A 62 1.07 14.39 5.07
CA ASN A 62 0.26 13.45 5.85
C ASN A 62 -1.20 13.92 5.96
N LEU A 63 -1.44 15.23 6.03
CA LEU A 63 -2.79 15.79 5.99
C LEU A 63 -3.49 15.52 4.64
N ILE A 64 -2.75 15.62 3.53
CA ILE A 64 -3.24 15.22 2.20
C ILE A 64 -3.55 13.72 2.20
N GLY A 65 -2.66 12.89 2.77
CA GLY A 65 -2.89 11.46 2.95
C GLY A 65 -4.15 11.13 3.76
N TYR A 66 -4.45 11.86 4.84
CA TYR A 66 -5.69 11.67 5.59
C TYR A 66 -6.94 12.07 4.79
N PHE A 67 -6.88 13.20 4.08
CA PHE A 67 -7.96 13.61 3.19
C PHE A 67 -8.22 12.57 2.10
N ARG A 68 -7.14 11.99 1.56
CA ARG A 68 -7.18 10.88 0.60
C ARG A 68 -7.90 9.65 1.18
N ILE A 69 -7.63 9.27 2.43
CA ILE A 69 -8.32 8.18 3.12
C ILE A 69 -9.83 8.48 3.25
N VAL A 70 -10.20 9.71 3.62
CA VAL A 70 -11.61 10.11 3.72
C VAL A 70 -12.30 10.02 2.37
N LEU A 71 -11.66 10.48 1.29
CA LEU A 71 -12.19 10.34 -0.07
C LEU A 71 -12.30 8.88 -0.52
N ALA A 72 -11.34 8.04 -0.16
CA ALA A 72 -11.40 6.61 -0.44
C ALA A 72 -12.61 5.99 0.27
N ILE A 73 -12.79 6.24 1.56
CA ILE A 73 -13.97 5.76 2.33
C ILE A 73 -15.28 6.27 1.72
N ALA A 74 -15.33 7.56 1.34
CA ALA A 74 -16.50 8.12 0.67
C ALA A 74 -16.77 7.41 -0.67
N SER A 75 -15.74 7.09 -1.44
CA SER A 75 -15.89 6.32 -2.68
C SER A 75 -16.46 4.92 -2.41
N LEU A 76 -15.98 4.23 -1.37
CA LEU A 76 -16.49 2.91 -0.97
C LEU A 76 -17.96 2.97 -0.53
N TYR A 77 -18.38 4.04 0.14
CA TYR A 77 -19.78 4.24 0.51
C TYR A 77 -20.70 4.36 -0.71
N TYR A 78 -20.28 5.11 -1.73
CA TYR A 78 -21.05 5.29 -2.97
C TYR A 78 -20.91 4.12 -3.97
N MET A 79 -19.93 3.22 -3.75
CA MET A 79 -19.57 2.13 -4.65
C MET A 79 -20.74 1.22 -5.05
N PRO A 80 -21.66 0.81 -4.17
CA PRO A 80 -22.70 -0.14 -4.57
C PRO A 80 -23.80 0.48 -5.46
N LEU A 81 -24.05 1.79 -5.34
CA LEU A 81 -25.25 2.43 -5.88
C LEU A 81 -24.99 3.53 -6.90
N HIS A 82 -23.90 4.29 -6.76
CA HIS A 82 -23.63 5.50 -7.55
C HIS A 82 -22.28 5.41 -8.27
N PRO A 83 -22.20 4.70 -9.41
CA PRO A 83 -20.93 4.41 -10.08
C PRO A 83 -20.16 5.66 -10.51
N ARG A 84 -20.85 6.70 -11.01
CA ARG A 84 -20.20 7.96 -11.43
C ARG A 84 -19.55 8.68 -10.25
N THR A 85 -20.30 8.87 -9.15
CA THR A 85 -19.80 9.55 -7.94
C THR A 85 -18.63 8.77 -7.32
N CYS A 86 -18.76 7.44 -7.21
CA CYS A 86 -17.69 6.58 -6.74
C CYS A 86 -16.42 6.74 -7.58
N SER A 87 -16.51 6.62 -8.92
CA SER A 87 -15.34 6.71 -9.80
C SER A 87 -14.67 8.08 -9.74
N ILE A 88 -15.44 9.17 -9.60
CA ILE A 88 -14.89 10.52 -9.44
C ILE A 88 -14.13 10.65 -8.11
N LEU A 89 -14.77 10.27 -6.99
CA LEU A 89 -14.13 10.35 -5.66
C LEU A 89 -12.88 9.47 -5.57
N TYR A 90 -12.96 8.26 -6.12
CA TYR A 90 -11.83 7.33 -6.22
C TYR A 90 -10.69 7.93 -7.06
N SER A 91 -11.01 8.48 -8.24
CA SER A 91 -10.00 9.08 -9.12
C SER A 91 -9.32 10.28 -8.46
N ILE A 92 -10.07 11.13 -7.75
CA ILE A 92 -9.49 12.25 -7.00
C ILE A 92 -8.57 11.73 -5.88
N SER A 93 -8.98 10.69 -5.15
CA SER A 93 -8.15 10.05 -4.12
C SER A 93 -6.83 9.52 -4.73
N CYS A 94 -6.88 8.84 -5.87
CA CYS A 94 -5.67 8.38 -6.58
C CYS A 94 -4.79 9.53 -7.10
N LEU A 95 -5.35 10.67 -7.50
CA LEU A 95 -4.55 11.82 -7.93
C LEU A 95 -3.84 12.51 -6.75
N LEU A 96 -4.44 12.46 -5.56
CA LEU A 96 -3.86 13.05 -4.34
C LEU A 96 -2.60 12.32 -3.84
N ASP A 97 -2.46 11.03 -4.14
CA ASP A 97 -1.22 10.23 -3.93
C ASP A 97 0.02 10.92 -4.55
N ALA A 98 -0.09 11.32 -5.81
CA ALA A 98 1.02 12.02 -6.46
C ALA A 98 1.30 13.40 -5.83
N LEU A 99 0.25 14.05 -5.31
CA LEU A 99 0.33 15.37 -4.70
C LEU A 99 0.93 15.32 -3.28
N ASP A 100 0.61 14.32 -2.46
CA ASP A 100 1.24 14.17 -1.14
C ASP A 100 2.74 13.88 -1.26
N GLY A 101 3.14 13.04 -2.22
CA GLY A 101 4.53 12.73 -2.49
C GLY A 101 5.26 13.94 -3.08
N TYR A 102 4.60 14.77 -3.88
CA TYR A 102 5.15 16.04 -4.36
C TYR A 102 5.33 17.04 -3.20
N ALA A 103 4.31 17.21 -2.35
CA ALA A 103 4.34 18.09 -1.19
C ALA A 103 5.44 17.68 -0.20
N ALA A 104 5.61 16.38 0.07
CA ALA A 104 6.67 15.87 0.95
C ALA A 104 8.08 16.30 0.47
N ARG A 105 8.31 16.27 -0.84
CA ARG A 105 9.59 16.68 -1.45
C ARG A 105 9.75 18.19 -1.48
N TYR A 106 8.69 18.93 -1.80
CA TYR A 106 8.73 20.39 -1.88
C TYR A 106 8.95 21.05 -0.52
N PHE A 107 8.25 20.57 0.52
CA PHE A 107 8.37 21.08 1.89
C PHE A 107 9.50 20.42 2.69
N ASN A 108 10.25 19.48 2.10
CA ASN A 108 11.26 18.68 2.78
C ASN A 108 10.73 17.96 4.05
N GLN A 109 9.48 17.46 3.96
CA GLN A 109 8.72 16.80 5.02
C GLN A 109 8.56 15.30 4.76
N SER A 110 9.47 14.69 4.00
CA SER A 110 9.48 13.25 3.73
C SER A 110 9.78 12.46 5.00
N THR A 111 8.87 11.59 5.41
CA THR A 111 9.03 10.75 6.62
C THR A 111 8.79 9.28 6.33
N ARG A 112 9.38 8.39 7.14
CA ARG A 112 9.10 6.94 7.05
C ARG A 112 7.64 6.62 7.31
N PHE A 113 7.02 7.34 8.26
CA PHE A 113 5.60 7.22 8.56
C PHE A 113 4.74 7.58 7.35
N GLY A 114 4.98 8.75 6.72
CA GLY A 114 4.23 9.17 5.54
C GLY A 114 4.36 8.19 4.38
N ALA A 115 5.56 7.65 4.13
CA ALA A 115 5.76 6.64 3.08
C ALA A 115 5.02 5.32 3.34
N VAL A 116 4.94 4.87 4.59
CA VAL A 116 4.16 3.67 4.95
C VAL A 116 2.67 3.95 4.89
N LEU A 117 2.21 5.11 5.37
CA LEU A 117 0.81 5.53 5.33
C LEU A 117 0.30 5.60 3.90
N ASP A 118 1.08 6.21 3.00
CA ASP A 118 0.82 6.28 1.58
C ASP A 118 0.64 4.89 0.97
N MET A 119 1.67 4.03 1.10
CA MET A 119 1.65 2.65 0.61
C MET A 119 0.43 1.87 1.11
N VAL A 120 0.13 1.93 2.42
CA VAL A 120 -1.00 1.20 3.01
C VAL A 120 -2.34 1.72 2.47
N THR A 121 -2.51 3.04 2.38
CA THR A 121 -3.74 3.66 1.86
C THR A 121 -4.01 3.25 0.42
N ASP A 122 -2.96 3.25 -0.39
CA ASP A 122 -2.92 2.77 -1.76
C ASP A 122 -3.49 1.34 -1.86
N ARG A 123 -2.87 0.41 -1.11
CA ARG A 123 -3.22 -1.02 -1.15
C ARG A 123 -4.62 -1.28 -0.63
N CYS A 124 -5.03 -0.62 0.46
CA CYS A 124 -6.37 -0.74 1.02
C CYS A 124 -7.43 -0.30 0.01
N THR A 125 -7.22 0.85 -0.64
CA THR A 125 -8.17 1.44 -1.59
C THR A 125 -8.39 0.53 -2.80
N THR A 126 -7.31 0.10 -3.46
CA THR A 126 -7.39 -0.83 -4.61
C THR A 126 -7.96 -2.18 -4.19
N SER A 127 -7.61 -2.70 -3.01
CA SER A 127 -8.12 -3.99 -2.54
C SER A 127 -9.63 -3.96 -2.28
N CYS A 128 -10.16 -2.90 -1.68
CA CYS A 128 -11.60 -2.75 -1.49
C CYS A 128 -12.35 -2.73 -2.84
N LEU A 129 -11.80 -2.06 -3.85
CA LEU A 129 -12.34 -2.09 -5.22
C LEU A 129 -12.30 -3.51 -5.82
N LEU A 130 -11.19 -4.24 -5.67
CA LEU A 130 -11.06 -5.61 -6.17
C LEU A 130 -11.99 -6.59 -5.44
N VAL A 131 -12.23 -6.40 -4.15
CA VAL A 131 -13.22 -7.18 -3.38
C VAL A 131 -14.63 -6.96 -3.94
N PHE A 132 -15.00 -5.71 -4.22
CA PHE A 132 -16.26 -5.41 -4.90
C PHE A 132 -16.33 -6.09 -6.27
N LEU A 133 -15.28 -5.98 -7.09
CA LEU A 133 -15.20 -6.64 -8.40
C LEU A 133 -15.31 -8.17 -8.30
N SER A 134 -14.73 -8.78 -7.27
CA SER A 134 -14.86 -10.21 -6.98
C SER A 134 -16.30 -10.62 -6.71
N SER A 135 -17.05 -9.79 -5.97
CA SER A 135 -18.49 -10.01 -5.75
C SER A 135 -19.33 -9.73 -7.01
N ALA A 136 -18.92 -8.76 -7.83
CA ALA A 136 -19.61 -8.39 -9.07
C ALA A 136 -19.40 -9.40 -10.20
N PHE A 137 -18.26 -10.09 -10.22
CA PHE A 137 -17.90 -11.10 -11.21
C PHE A 137 -17.46 -12.41 -10.53
N PRO A 138 -18.39 -13.17 -9.90
CA PRO A 138 -18.04 -14.35 -9.10
C PRO A 138 -17.24 -15.40 -9.87
N ARG A 139 -17.45 -15.53 -11.18
CA ARG A 139 -16.70 -16.46 -12.05
C ARG A 139 -15.19 -16.15 -12.09
N TRP A 140 -14.81 -14.89 -11.90
CA TRP A 140 -13.42 -14.43 -11.90
C TRP A 140 -12.92 -14.09 -10.49
N ALA A 141 -13.68 -14.41 -9.44
CA ALA A 141 -13.34 -14.09 -8.05
C ALA A 141 -11.94 -14.56 -7.67
N ILE A 142 -11.53 -15.76 -8.12
CA ILE A 142 -10.21 -16.32 -7.86
C ILE A 142 -9.07 -15.45 -8.44
N VAL A 143 -9.31 -14.81 -9.58
CA VAL A 143 -8.33 -13.90 -10.20
C VAL A 143 -8.19 -12.64 -9.34
N PHE A 144 -9.29 -12.03 -8.92
CA PHE A 144 -9.25 -10.83 -8.06
C PHE A 144 -8.62 -11.12 -6.70
N GLN A 145 -8.96 -12.27 -6.08
CA GLN A 145 -8.33 -12.72 -4.83
C GLN A 145 -6.82 -12.95 -5.00
N GLY A 146 -6.41 -13.54 -6.12
CA GLY A 146 -5.00 -13.72 -6.48
C GLY A 146 -4.27 -12.39 -6.67
N LEU A 147 -4.89 -11.42 -7.34
CA LEU A 147 -4.32 -10.07 -7.54
C LEU A 147 -4.13 -9.35 -6.20
N ILE A 148 -5.13 -9.36 -5.32
CA ILE A 148 -5.02 -8.80 -3.95
C ILE A 148 -3.87 -9.47 -3.20
N SER A 149 -3.82 -10.80 -3.20
CA SER A 149 -2.81 -11.56 -2.47
C SER A 149 -1.39 -11.28 -2.98
N LEU A 150 -1.22 -11.23 -4.30
CA LEU A 150 0.05 -10.91 -4.94
C LEU A 150 0.51 -9.50 -4.62
N ASP A 151 -0.40 -8.53 -4.67
CA ASP A 151 -0.08 -7.14 -4.44
C ASP A 151 0.34 -6.88 -2.98
N PHE A 152 -0.40 -7.42 -2.00
CA PHE A 152 -0.01 -7.38 -0.60
C PHE A 152 1.30 -8.13 -0.34
N ALA A 153 1.45 -9.37 -0.82
CA ALA A 153 2.65 -10.16 -0.56
C ALA A 153 3.91 -9.49 -1.12
N SER A 154 3.85 -8.99 -2.35
CA SER A 154 4.98 -8.33 -3.03
C SER A 154 5.43 -7.04 -2.32
N HIS A 155 4.49 -6.19 -1.89
CA HIS A 155 4.82 -4.95 -1.20
C HIS A 155 5.24 -5.21 0.25
N TYR A 156 4.57 -6.13 0.95
CA TYR A 156 4.88 -6.44 2.35
C TYR A 156 6.29 -7.00 2.50
N ILE A 157 6.66 -8.00 1.68
CA ILE A 157 8.02 -8.55 1.73
C ILE A 157 9.06 -7.52 1.31
N HIS A 158 8.75 -6.67 0.33
CA HIS A 158 9.68 -5.65 -0.16
C HIS A 158 9.91 -4.55 0.90
N MET A 159 8.84 -4.11 1.56
CA MET A 159 8.91 -3.17 2.67
C MET A 159 9.71 -3.77 3.83
N TYR A 160 9.38 -5.00 4.24
CA TYR A 160 10.09 -5.68 5.32
C TYR A 160 11.57 -5.88 4.99
N ALA A 161 11.91 -6.36 3.80
CA ALA A 161 13.28 -6.53 3.37
C ALA A 161 14.03 -5.18 3.37
N THR A 162 13.42 -4.11 2.87
CA THR A 162 14.02 -2.76 2.90
C THR A 162 14.25 -2.26 4.33
N LEU A 163 13.35 -2.53 5.27
CA LEU A 163 13.49 -2.10 6.67
C LEU A 163 14.52 -2.96 7.43
N ALA A 164 14.47 -4.28 7.27
CA ALA A 164 15.36 -5.22 7.94
C ALA A 164 16.79 -5.13 7.42
N MET A 165 16.95 -4.98 6.09
CA MET A 165 18.25 -4.96 5.43
C MET A 165 18.79 -3.53 5.21
N GLY A 166 17.93 -2.51 5.20
CA GLY A 166 18.34 -1.11 4.98
C GLY A 166 19.05 -0.46 6.17
N GLY A 167 18.99 -1.07 7.36
CA GLY A 167 19.84 -0.70 8.51
C GLY A 167 21.24 -1.34 8.46
N SER A 168 21.41 -2.36 7.64
CA SER A 168 22.68 -3.06 7.42
C SER A 168 23.48 -2.28 6.39
N ALA A 169 24.27 -1.31 6.85
CA ALA A 169 25.28 -0.65 6.03
C ALA A 169 26.38 -1.64 5.63
N GLU A 170 26.09 -2.59 4.74
CA GLU A 170 27.09 -3.27 3.93
C GLU A 170 27.44 -2.36 2.76
N SER A 171 28.31 -1.42 3.11
CA SER A 171 29.27 -0.75 2.22
C SER A 171 29.74 -1.69 1.11
N HIS A 172 29.41 -1.35 -0.14
CA HIS A 172 30.15 -1.70 -1.34
C HIS A 172 30.39 -3.20 -1.62
N LYS A 173 29.33 -3.95 -1.91
CA LYS A 173 29.38 -4.97 -2.96
C LYS A 173 28.21 -4.77 -3.90
N ASN A 174 28.53 -4.12 -5.01
CA ASN A 174 27.80 -4.04 -6.28
C ASN A 174 26.66 -5.08 -6.37
N VAL A 175 25.50 -4.79 -5.76
CA VAL A 175 24.30 -5.61 -5.90
C VAL A 175 23.76 -5.29 -7.28
N ASP A 176 24.26 -6.11 -8.17
CA ASP A 176 24.21 -6.19 -9.60
C ASP A 176 23.26 -5.21 -10.33
N LYS A 177 23.86 -4.46 -11.25
CA LYS A 177 23.20 -3.71 -12.33
C LYS A 177 22.40 -4.61 -13.29
N SER A 178 22.32 -5.92 -13.04
CA SER A 178 21.33 -6.85 -13.62
C SER A 178 19.90 -6.64 -13.07
N ARG A 179 19.52 -5.39 -12.80
CA ARG A 179 18.10 -5.02 -12.69
C ARG A 179 17.51 -5.21 -14.07
N SER A 180 16.80 -6.33 -14.30
CA SER A 180 15.91 -6.54 -15.45
C SER A 180 15.41 -5.19 -15.96
N TRP A 181 15.80 -4.80 -17.18
CA TRP A 181 15.70 -3.43 -17.70
C TRP A 181 14.34 -2.77 -17.38
N LEU A 182 13.27 -3.54 -17.48
CA LEU A 182 11.90 -3.13 -17.19
C LEU A 182 11.66 -2.71 -15.73
N LEU A 183 12.20 -3.44 -14.77
CA LEU A 183 12.11 -3.09 -13.34
C LEU A 183 12.92 -1.83 -13.04
N ASN A 184 14.08 -1.68 -13.69
CA ASN A 184 14.90 -0.47 -13.51
C ASN A 184 14.20 0.75 -14.10
N LEU A 185 13.62 0.63 -15.29
CA LEU A 185 12.86 1.69 -15.94
C LEU A 185 11.65 2.11 -15.10
N TYR A 186 10.91 1.12 -14.56
CA TYR A 186 9.76 1.33 -13.69
C TYR A 186 10.10 2.12 -12.43
N TYR A 187 11.21 1.79 -11.75
CA TYR A 187 11.62 2.45 -10.50
C TYR A 187 12.49 3.71 -10.68
N THR A 188 13.13 3.89 -11.84
CA THR A 188 14.01 5.05 -12.09
C THR A 188 13.24 6.23 -12.65
N ASN A 189 12.25 6.00 -13.50
CA ASN A 189 11.49 7.07 -14.14
C ASN A 189 10.14 7.26 -13.44
N LYS A 190 10.01 8.36 -12.68
CA LYS A 190 8.79 8.73 -11.94
C LYS A 190 7.57 8.85 -12.84
N THR A 191 7.75 9.32 -14.07
CA THR A 191 6.66 9.45 -15.05
C THR A 191 6.15 8.07 -15.47
N VAL A 192 7.06 7.11 -15.69
CA VAL A 192 6.69 5.73 -16.02
C VAL A 192 5.97 5.06 -14.85
N LEU A 193 6.48 5.27 -13.63
CA LEU A 193 5.86 4.78 -12.39
C LEU A 193 4.42 5.29 -12.27
N PHE A 194 4.24 6.61 -12.36
CA PHE A 194 2.93 7.26 -12.25
C PHE A 194 1.97 6.80 -13.35
N ILE A 195 2.40 6.80 -14.62
CA ILE A 195 1.55 6.37 -15.74
C ILE A 195 1.14 4.91 -15.59
N THR A 196 2.07 4.04 -15.18
CA THR A 196 1.77 2.62 -15.00
C THR A 196 0.77 2.40 -13.85
N CYS A 197 0.94 3.09 -12.72
CA CYS A 197 -0.02 3.04 -11.61
C CYS A 197 -1.38 3.61 -12.02
N ALA A 198 -1.41 4.78 -12.66
CA ALA A 198 -2.64 5.42 -13.12
C ALA A 198 -3.40 4.55 -14.13
N LEU A 199 -2.71 3.92 -15.08
CA LEU A 199 -3.34 3.01 -16.05
C LEU A 199 -3.82 1.71 -15.38
N ASN A 200 -3.08 1.20 -14.39
CA ASN A 200 -3.54 0.04 -13.60
C ASN A 200 -4.83 0.35 -12.83
N GLU A 201 -4.90 1.50 -12.16
CA GLU A 201 -6.12 1.94 -11.47
C GLU A 201 -7.25 2.21 -12.48
N LEU A 202 -6.95 2.82 -13.62
CA LEU A 202 -7.92 3.05 -14.69
C LEU A 202 -8.52 1.73 -15.19
N PHE A 203 -7.73 0.66 -15.30
CA PHE A 203 -8.25 -0.66 -15.67
C PHE A 203 -9.29 -1.17 -14.67
N PHE A 204 -9.02 -1.07 -13.37
CA PHE A 204 -9.96 -1.51 -12.34
C PHE A 204 -11.20 -0.63 -12.26
N ILE A 205 -11.06 0.69 -12.43
CA ILE A 205 -12.18 1.62 -12.56
C ILE A 205 -13.03 1.28 -13.79
N ALA A 206 -12.40 0.94 -14.92
CA ALA A 206 -13.09 0.53 -16.14
C ALA A 206 -13.88 -0.78 -15.95
N LEU A 207 -13.27 -1.79 -15.33
CA LEU A 207 -13.97 -3.03 -14.93
C LEU A 207 -15.12 -2.76 -13.97
N TYR A 208 -14.92 -1.83 -13.03
CA TYR A 208 -15.96 -1.42 -12.10
C TYR A 208 -17.14 -0.79 -12.83
N LEU A 209 -16.90 0.15 -13.74
CA LEU A 209 -17.96 0.75 -14.55
C LEU A 209 -18.65 -0.28 -15.46
N LEU A 210 -17.91 -1.25 -16.02
CA LEU A 210 -18.47 -2.36 -16.79
C LEU A 210 -19.45 -3.22 -15.96
N SER A 211 -19.22 -3.35 -14.65
CA SER A 211 -20.13 -4.09 -13.76
C SER A 211 -21.53 -3.44 -13.61
N PHE A 212 -21.70 -2.17 -14.00
CA PHE A 212 -22.99 -1.46 -14.01
C PHE A 212 -23.58 -1.29 -15.42
N SER A 213 -22.85 -1.73 -16.45
CA SER A 213 -23.11 -1.32 -17.83
C SER A 213 -23.23 -2.49 -18.80
N SER A 214 -22.54 -3.61 -18.56
CA SER A 214 -22.50 -4.72 -19.53
C SER A 214 -23.39 -5.90 -19.12
N PRO A 215 -24.43 -6.23 -19.92
CA PRO A 215 -25.18 -7.49 -19.81
C PRO A 215 -24.34 -8.74 -20.14
N LEU A 216 -23.18 -8.57 -20.78
CA LEU A 216 -22.31 -9.64 -21.31
C LEU A 216 -21.41 -10.28 -20.23
N LEU A 217 -20.99 -9.51 -19.22
CA LEU A 217 -20.13 -10.01 -18.14
C LEU A 217 -20.92 -10.66 -16.99
N SER A 218 -22.22 -10.39 -16.92
CA SER A 218 -23.17 -11.00 -16.00
C SER A 218 -24.32 -11.69 -16.76
N PRO A 219 -24.07 -12.78 -17.52
CA PRO A 219 -25.12 -13.54 -18.19
C PRO A 219 -26.16 -14.13 -17.21
N GLN A 220 -25.85 -14.21 -15.91
CA GLN A 220 -26.82 -14.54 -14.86
C GLN A 220 -27.97 -13.52 -14.72
N LEU A 221 -27.81 -12.28 -15.21
CA LEU A 221 -28.92 -11.32 -15.31
C LEU A 221 -29.94 -11.70 -16.38
N LEU A 222 -29.57 -12.54 -17.36
CA LEU A 222 -30.41 -12.97 -18.48
C LEU A 222 -30.82 -14.44 -18.40
N GLN A 223 -30.08 -15.28 -17.68
CA GLN A 223 -30.54 -16.62 -17.31
C GLN A 223 -31.55 -16.51 -16.16
N THR A 224 -32.77 -16.11 -16.49
CA THR A 224 -33.94 -16.60 -15.76
C THR A 224 -33.80 -18.11 -15.65
N VAL A 225 -33.95 -18.65 -14.44
CA VAL A 225 -34.12 -20.08 -14.13
C VAL A 225 -34.65 -20.82 -15.36
N GLY A 226 -33.82 -21.70 -15.92
CA GLY A 226 -33.86 -22.12 -17.33
C GLY A 226 -35.25 -22.32 -17.93
N GLU A 227 -35.35 -22.05 -19.23
CA GLU A 227 -36.53 -22.29 -20.06
C GLU A 227 -37.18 -23.67 -19.82
N SER A 228 -36.42 -24.67 -19.36
CA SER A 228 -36.94 -25.99 -18.97
C SER A 228 -37.80 -26.01 -17.69
N LYS A 229 -37.60 -25.08 -16.74
CA LYS A 229 -38.45 -24.89 -15.56
C LYS A 229 -39.51 -23.79 -15.75
N ALA A 230 -39.26 -22.83 -16.64
CA ALA A 230 -40.25 -21.84 -17.04
C ALA A 230 -41.31 -22.42 -18.02
N ALA A 231 -40.95 -23.38 -18.87
CA ALA A 231 -41.88 -24.13 -19.71
C ALA A 231 -42.81 -25.04 -18.89
N ALA A 232 -42.38 -25.50 -17.71
CA ALA A 232 -43.27 -26.18 -16.75
C ALA A 232 -44.30 -25.22 -16.10
N ILE A 233 -44.14 -23.90 -16.28
CA ILE A 233 -45.04 -22.85 -15.79
C ILE A 233 -45.78 -22.16 -16.96
N GLN A 234 -45.59 -22.60 -18.21
CA GLN A 234 -46.39 -22.18 -19.37
C GLN A 234 -47.78 -22.86 -19.40
N GLY A 235 -48.48 -22.77 -18.28
CA GLY A 235 -49.93 -22.86 -18.20
C GLY A 235 -50.50 -21.47 -17.88
N GLY A 236 -50.35 -20.51 -18.80
CA GLY A 236 -51.17 -19.29 -18.82
C GLY A 236 -50.95 -18.21 -17.74
N ALA A 237 -49.85 -18.22 -16.97
CA ALA A 237 -49.62 -17.16 -15.98
C ALA A 237 -48.75 -16.02 -16.53
N GLN A 238 -49.36 -14.84 -16.70
CA GLN A 238 -48.67 -13.56 -16.92
C GLN A 238 -47.64 -13.35 -15.80
N VAL A 239 -46.33 -13.36 -16.12
CA VAL A 239 -45.27 -13.16 -15.12
C VAL A 239 -45.26 -11.70 -14.68
N ASN A 240 -45.96 -11.44 -13.59
CA ASN A 240 -46.12 -10.12 -12.99
C ASN A 240 -44.79 -9.69 -12.35
N SER A 241 -44.24 -8.53 -12.73
CA SER A 241 -42.95 -7.99 -12.22
C SER A 241 -42.93 -7.77 -10.70
N SER A 242 -44.10 -7.83 -10.05
CA SER A 242 -44.29 -7.84 -8.60
C SER A 242 -43.81 -9.13 -7.92
N ILE A 243 -43.89 -10.29 -8.58
CA ILE A 243 -43.48 -11.59 -8.01
C ILE A 243 -41.95 -11.68 -7.90
N ILE A 244 -41.21 -11.16 -8.88
CA ILE A 244 -39.74 -11.09 -8.81
C ILE A 244 -39.29 -10.12 -7.70
N ARG A 245 -40.02 -9.02 -7.47
CA ARG A 245 -39.77 -8.12 -6.33
C ARG A 245 -40.10 -8.78 -4.98
N GLN A 246 -41.09 -9.67 -4.93
CA GLN A 246 -41.43 -10.44 -3.72
C GLN A 246 -40.47 -11.60 -3.44
N LEU A 247 -39.75 -12.12 -4.43
CA LEU A 247 -38.72 -13.15 -4.25
C LEU A 247 -37.41 -12.59 -3.67
N PHE A 248 -37.13 -11.30 -3.88
CA PHE A 248 -35.96 -10.61 -3.33
C PHE A 248 -36.38 -9.51 -2.35
N THR A 249 -36.98 -9.92 -1.23
CA THR A 249 -37.45 -9.02 -0.16
C THR A 249 -36.34 -8.23 0.54
N ASN A 250 -35.08 -8.68 0.45
CA ASN A 250 -33.95 -7.98 1.07
C ASN A 250 -33.27 -7.03 0.07
N PRO A 251 -33.30 -5.70 0.28
CA PRO A 251 -32.62 -4.72 -0.59
C PRO A 251 -31.10 -4.86 -0.58
N TYR A 252 -30.53 -5.57 0.40
CA TYR A 252 -29.11 -5.89 0.52
C TYR A 252 -28.75 -7.30 -0.01
N SER A 253 -29.69 -8.01 -0.64
CA SER A 253 -29.38 -9.27 -1.32
C SER A 253 -28.50 -9.03 -2.54
N ALA A 254 -27.58 -9.96 -2.83
CA ALA A 254 -26.70 -9.89 -4.01
C ALA A 254 -27.48 -9.68 -5.32
N ALA A 255 -28.64 -10.35 -5.45
CA ALA A 255 -29.54 -10.20 -6.60
C ALA A 255 -30.23 -8.82 -6.64
N ALA A 256 -30.63 -8.25 -5.51
CA ALA A 256 -31.22 -6.91 -5.45
C ALA A 256 -30.19 -5.84 -5.84
N LEU A 257 -28.93 -6.02 -5.39
CA LEU A 257 -27.82 -5.15 -5.77
C LEU A 257 -27.48 -5.31 -7.26
N GLU A 258 -27.47 -6.52 -7.81
CA GLU A 258 -27.32 -6.75 -9.26
C GLU A 258 -28.39 -6.04 -10.09
N MET A 259 -29.66 -6.16 -9.71
CA MET A 259 -30.77 -5.48 -10.38
C MET A 259 -30.69 -3.96 -10.26
N ALA A 260 -30.24 -3.43 -9.12
CA ALA A 260 -30.03 -1.99 -8.92
C ALA A 260 -28.82 -1.44 -9.69
N ARG A 261 -27.94 -2.31 -10.20
CA ARG A 261 -26.75 -1.95 -11.00
C ARG A 261 -27.01 -1.93 -12.50
N ALA A 262 -27.96 -2.71 -12.98
CA ALA A 262 -28.24 -2.86 -14.41
C ALA A 262 -28.62 -1.53 -15.09
N ASN A 263 -28.14 -1.33 -16.32
CA ASN A 263 -28.50 -0.24 -17.25
C ASN A 263 -28.28 1.20 -16.75
N LYS A 264 -27.28 1.46 -15.89
CA LYS A 264 -26.99 2.83 -15.42
C LYS A 264 -26.13 3.67 -16.38
N MET A 265 -25.37 3.04 -17.28
CA MET A 265 -24.38 3.69 -18.14
C MET A 265 -24.16 2.94 -19.46
N ASP A 266 -23.69 3.64 -20.49
CA ASP A 266 -23.26 3.07 -21.77
C ASP A 266 -21.95 2.27 -21.64
N SER A 267 -21.88 1.10 -22.27
CA SER A 267 -20.75 0.17 -22.09
C SER A 267 -19.54 0.47 -22.97
N THR A 268 -19.70 1.30 -24.00
CA THR A 268 -18.66 1.56 -25.01
C THR A 268 -17.40 2.16 -24.41
N TRP A 269 -17.52 3.21 -23.60
CA TRP A 269 -16.37 3.88 -22.99
C TRP A 269 -15.64 3.01 -21.98
N PRO A 270 -16.32 2.34 -21.02
CA PRO A 270 -15.65 1.40 -20.13
C PRO A 270 -14.88 0.28 -20.85
N TRP A 271 -15.41 -0.27 -21.95
CA TRP A 271 -14.69 -1.27 -22.75
C TRP A 271 -13.42 -0.73 -23.40
N ILE A 272 -13.48 0.48 -23.97
CA ILE A 272 -12.30 1.14 -24.57
C ILE A 272 -11.23 1.38 -23.50
N LEU A 273 -11.62 1.93 -22.35
CA LEU A 273 -10.71 2.21 -21.25
C LEU A 273 -10.05 0.92 -20.73
N ALA A 274 -10.83 -0.15 -20.55
CA ALA A 274 -10.31 -1.46 -20.15
C ALA A 274 -9.33 -2.02 -21.20
N GLY A 275 -9.66 -1.92 -22.49
CA GLY A 275 -8.80 -2.41 -23.57
C GLY A 275 -7.44 -1.70 -23.65
N ILE A 276 -7.43 -0.37 -23.51
CA ILE A 276 -6.19 0.43 -23.56
C ILE A 276 -5.31 0.16 -22.32
N SER A 277 -5.92 0.00 -21.15
CA SER A 277 -5.19 -0.16 -19.88
C SER A 277 -4.80 -1.60 -19.55
N ALA A 278 -5.45 -2.60 -20.17
CA ALA A 278 -5.20 -4.02 -19.90
C ALA A 278 -3.73 -4.46 -20.05
N PRO A 279 -3.00 -4.07 -21.12
CA PRO A 279 -1.59 -4.46 -21.26
C PRO A 279 -0.73 -3.94 -20.09
N VAL A 280 -1.02 -2.74 -19.62
CA VAL A 280 -0.28 -2.10 -18.52
C VAL A 280 -0.59 -2.76 -17.19
N MET A 281 -1.85 -3.12 -16.94
CA MET A 281 -2.23 -3.92 -15.76
C MET A 281 -1.50 -5.27 -15.74
N ILE A 282 -1.41 -5.97 -16.87
CA ILE A 282 -0.68 -7.25 -16.97
C ILE A 282 0.81 -7.04 -16.65
N ILE A 283 1.43 -6.03 -17.27
CA ILE A 283 2.84 -5.69 -17.01
C ILE A 283 3.06 -5.38 -15.53
N LYS A 284 2.18 -4.58 -14.91
CA LYS A 284 2.27 -4.21 -13.49
C LYS A 284 2.20 -5.44 -12.58
N ASN A 285 1.33 -6.40 -12.87
CA ASN A 285 1.25 -7.63 -12.09
C ASN A 285 2.47 -8.53 -12.28
N ILE A 286 3.05 -8.59 -13.49
CA ILE A 286 4.35 -9.26 -13.70
C ILE A 286 5.44 -8.57 -12.86
N LEU A 287 5.47 -7.24 -12.81
CA LEU A 287 6.40 -6.49 -11.97
C LEU A 287 6.23 -6.83 -10.49
N ASN A 288 4.99 -6.95 -9.99
CA ASN A 288 4.71 -7.36 -8.62
C ASN A 288 5.26 -8.78 -8.32
N ILE A 289 5.12 -9.74 -9.24
CA ILE A 289 5.73 -11.08 -9.09
C ILE A 289 7.26 -10.98 -9.03
N VAL A 290 7.87 -10.24 -9.96
CA VAL A 290 9.33 -10.06 -10.01
C VAL A 290 9.83 -9.41 -8.72
N GLN A 291 9.11 -8.42 -8.20
CA GLN A 291 9.41 -7.75 -6.94
C GLN A 291 9.33 -8.70 -5.75
N LEU A 292 8.27 -9.51 -5.66
CA LEU A 292 8.11 -10.54 -4.63
C LEU A 292 9.30 -11.50 -4.63
N VAL A 293 9.62 -12.11 -5.76
CA VAL A 293 10.72 -13.09 -5.86
C VAL A 293 12.06 -12.47 -5.50
N LYS A 294 12.33 -11.25 -5.98
CA LYS A 294 13.62 -10.58 -5.72
C LYS A 294 13.76 -10.16 -4.26
N ALA A 295 12.72 -9.58 -3.67
CA ALA A 295 12.72 -9.18 -2.26
C ALA A 295 12.86 -10.40 -1.34
N SER A 296 12.18 -11.51 -1.63
CA SER A 296 12.32 -12.76 -0.88
C SER A 296 13.75 -13.32 -0.95
N LYS A 297 14.38 -13.32 -2.13
CA LYS A 297 15.78 -13.75 -2.28
C LYS A 297 16.74 -12.86 -1.48
N TRP A 298 16.55 -11.55 -1.58
CA TRP A 298 17.38 -10.58 -0.86
C TRP A 298 17.29 -10.76 0.67
N LEU A 299 16.08 -10.99 1.19
CA LEU A 299 15.88 -11.27 2.60
C LEU A 299 16.55 -12.58 3.03
N ALA A 300 16.40 -13.65 2.25
CA ALA A 300 17.03 -14.94 2.53
C ALA A 300 18.57 -14.87 2.52
N GLU A 301 19.15 -14.10 1.58
CA GLU A 301 20.59 -13.83 1.55
C GLU A 301 21.05 -13.09 2.80
N GLY A 302 20.27 -12.11 3.25
CA GLY A 302 20.49 -11.38 4.50
C GLY A 302 20.52 -12.30 5.73
N ASP A 303 19.55 -13.21 5.83
CA ASP A 303 19.49 -14.19 6.92
C ASP A 303 20.71 -15.11 6.94
N VAL A 304 21.15 -15.58 5.76
CA VAL A 304 22.35 -16.42 5.65
C VAL A 304 23.60 -15.65 6.11
N GLN A 305 23.73 -14.38 5.73
CA GLN A 305 24.85 -13.53 6.16
C GLN A 305 24.83 -13.29 7.67
N ALA A 306 23.68 -12.97 8.25
CA ALA A 306 23.51 -12.78 9.68
C ALA A 306 23.89 -14.05 10.47
N ARG A 307 23.44 -15.23 10.00
CA ARG A 307 23.80 -16.52 10.63
C ARG A 307 25.30 -16.81 10.55
N ARG A 308 25.93 -16.52 9.41
CA ARG A 308 27.39 -16.67 9.24
C ARG A 308 28.17 -15.73 10.18
N ALA A 309 27.75 -14.47 10.29
CA ALA A 309 28.37 -13.50 11.21
C ALA A 309 28.23 -13.92 12.69
N ALA A 310 27.07 -14.44 13.08
CA ALA A 310 26.84 -14.97 14.41
C ALA A 310 27.73 -16.20 14.71
N ALA A 311 27.88 -17.11 13.75
CA ALA A 311 28.75 -18.27 13.87
C ALA A 311 30.22 -17.87 14.05
N LEU A 312 30.71 -16.91 13.25
CA LEU A 312 32.07 -16.36 13.38
C LEU A 312 32.31 -15.69 14.75
N THR A 313 31.31 -14.96 15.25
CA THR A 313 31.39 -14.31 16.56
C THR A 313 31.46 -15.34 17.71
N LYS A 314 30.67 -16.42 17.61
CA LYS A 314 30.71 -17.53 18.58
C LYS A 314 32.06 -18.25 18.56
N ALA A 315 32.61 -18.51 17.38
CA ALA A 315 33.92 -19.13 17.24
C ALA A 315 35.05 -18.27 17.84
N LYS A 316 35.00 -16.94 17.66
CA LYS A 316 35.97 -16.01 18.27
C LYS A 316 35.89 -15.98 19.80
N LYS A 317 34.69 -16.04 20.38
CA LYS A 317 34.52 -16.08 21.85
C LYS A 317 35.04 -17.38 22.46
N GLY A 318 34.78 -18.53 21.84
CA GLY A 318 35.29 -19.82 22.32
C GLY A 318 36.81 -19.93 22.29
N ARG A 319 37.49 -19.17 21.43
CA ARG A 319 38.96 -19.18 21.29
C ARG A 319 39.70 -18.23 22.22
N LYS A 320 39.00 -17.32 22.91
CA LYS A 320 39.58 -16.40 23.92
C LYS A 320 39.37 -16.88 25.36
N GLY A 321 38.57 -17.92 25.58
CA GLY A 321 38.29 -18.51 26.90
C GLY A 321 39.08 -19.77 27.23
N ASN A 322 40.02 -20.15 26.35
CA ASN A 322 41.00 -21.23 26.53
C ASN A 322 42.40 -20.60 26.49
#